data_AF-A0A2K2RSI2-F1
#
_entry.id   AF-A0A2K2RSI2-F1
#
_cell.length_a   1.000
_cell.length_b   1.000
_cell.length_c   1.000
_cell.angle_alpha   90.00
_cell.angle_beta   90.00
_cell.angle_gamma   90.00
#
_symmetry.space_group_name_H-M   'P 1'
#
loop_
_entity.id
_entity.type
_entity.pdbx_description
1 polymer ?
#
loop_
_entity_poly.entity_id
_entity_poly.type
_entity_poly.pdbx_seq_one_letter_code
_entity_poly.pdbx_strand_id
1 'polypeptide(L)' 'MRGSSSAARALGTTRPALTAQIIRLERDLGQPLLERAERGRAMQPTPFGRKVAAAVEVLRSRG' A
#
# COMPACT_ATOMS: atom_id res chain seq x y z
N MET A 1 -14.86 0.24 -1.28
CA MET A 1 -13.85 -0.74 -0.84
C MET A 1 -13.35 -0.36 0.56
N ARG A 2 -13.51 -1.24 1.55
CA ARG A 2 -13.04 -1.07 2.95
C ARG A 2 -11.52 -1.29 3.00
N GLY A 3 -10.75 -0.34 2.49
CA GLY A 3 -9.44 -0.55 1.86
C GLY A 3 -8.32 -1.21 2.68
N SER A 4 -8.23 -0.98 3.98
CA SER A 4 -7.11 -1.50 4.80
C SER A 4 -7.46 -2.72 5.66
N SER A 5 -8.72 -2.89 6.07
CA SER A 5 -9.14 -4.05 6.87
C SER A 5 -9.24 -5.33 6.05
N SER A 6 -9.65 -5.23 4.78
CA SER A 6 -9.69 -6.39 3.87
C SER A 6 -8.28 -6.85 3.49
N ALA A 7 -7.38 -5.90 3.23
CA ALA A 7 -5.99 -6.19 2.90
C ALA A 7 -5.24 -6.81 4.09
N ALA A 8 -5.45 -6.29 5.31
CA ALA A 8 -4.84 -6.85 6.51
C ALA A 8 -5.27 -8.31 6.73
N ARG A 9 -6.57 -8.63 6.56
CA ARG A 9 -7.07 -10.01 6.62
C ARG A 9 -6.46 -10.92 5.55
N ALA A 10 -6.38 -10.46 4.30
CA ALA A 10 -5.79 -11.24 3.22
C ALA A 10 -4.30 -11.55 3.46
N LEU A 11 -3.60 -10.67 4.16
CA LEU A 11 -2.18 -10.81 4.52
C LEU A 11 -1.97 -11.49 5.89
N GLY A 12 -3.03 -11.98 6.55
CA GLY A 12 -2.93 -12.59 7.88
C GLY A 12 -2.40 -11.65 8.97
N THR A 13 -2.53 -10.33 8.78
CA THR A 13 -1.97 -9.30 9.66
C THR A 13 -3.05 -8.41 10.26
N THR A 14 -2.65 -7.56 11.21
CA THR A 14 -3.54 -6.56 11.80
C THR A 14 -3.49 -5.27 11.01
N ARG A 15 -4.57 -4.49 11.02
CA ARG A 15 -4.63 -3.19 10.35
C ARG A 15 -3.50 -2.24 10.80
N PRO A 16 -3.15 -2.11 12.10
CA PRO A 16 -2.04 -1.26 12.54
C PRO A 16 -0.69 -1.76 12.03
N ALA A 17 -0.44 -3.07 12.03
CA ALA A 17 0.79 -3.65 11.52
C ALA A 17 0.94 -3.37 10.02
N LEU A 18 -0.14 -3.57 9.23
CA LEU A 18 -0.14 -3.24 7.81
C LEU A 18 0.15 -1.74 7.57
N THR A 19 -0.49 -0.85 8.31
CA THR A 19 -0.25 0.59 8.19
C THR A 19 1.19 0.96 8.54
N ALA A 20 1.76 0.39 9.60
CA ALA A 20 3.15 0.63 9.98
C ALA A 20 4.15 0.15 8.91
N GLN A 21 3.87 -0.99 8.26
CA GLN A 21 4.69 -1.47 7.13
C GLN A 21 4.65 -0.51 5.94
N ILE A 22 3.46 -0.02 5.58
CA ILE A 22 3.31 0.95 4.49
C ILE A 22 4.07 2.24 4.80
N ILE A 23 3.93 2.78 6.02
CA ILE A 23 4.63 4.00 6.44
C ILE A 23 6.15 3.82 6.38
N ARG A 24 6.67 2.66 6.78
CA ARG A 24 8.10 2.36 6.65
C ARG A 24 8.54 2.34 5.19
N LEU A 25 7.79 1.66 4.32
CA LEU A 25 8.10 1.61 2.90
C LEU A 25 8.09 2.99 2.23
N GLU A 26 7.10 3.83 2.57
CA GLU A 26 7.03 5.21 2.07
C GLU A 26 8.21 6.06 2.56
N ARG A 27 8.70 5.83 3.78
CA ARG A 27 9.90 6.48 4.31
C ARG A 27 11.16 6.04 3.58
N ASP A 28 11.33 4.74 3.38
CA ASP A 28 12.51 4.18 2.70
C ASP A 28 12.58 4.62 1.23
N LEU A 29 11.41 4.78 0.58
CA LEU A 29 11.30 5.28 -0.79
C LEU A 29 11.29 6.81 -0.88
N GLY A 30 11.20 7.52 0.24
CA GLY A 30 11.16 8.98 0.32
C GLY A 30 9.91 9.64 -0.26
N GLN A 31 8.88 8.87 -0.66
CA GLN A 31 7.68 9.37 -1.33
C GLN A 31 6.43 8.56 -0.95
N PRO A 32 5.25 9.19 -0.86
CA PRO A 32 4.01 8.50 -0.55
C PRO A 32 3.58 7.55 -1.67
N LEU A 33 3.21 6.33 -1.31
CA LEU A 33 2.68 5.31 -2.21
C LEU A 33 1.15 5.38 -2.28
N LEU A 34 0.50 5.76 -1.18
CA LEU A 34 -0.95 5.89 -1.10
C LEU A 34 -1.36 7.35 -0.84
N GLU A 35 -2.44 7.78 -1.48
CA GLU A 35 -3.15 8.99 -1.12
C GLU A 35 -3.78 8.82 0.27
N ARG A 36 -3.69 9.87 1.09
CA ARG A 36 -4.31 9.87 2.42
C ARG A 36 -5.81 9.65 2.29
N ALA A 37 -6.35 8.81 3.18
CA ALA A 37 -7.79 8.66 3.28
C ALA A 37 -8.42 9.97 3.79
N GLU A 38 -9.31 10.55 2.99
CA GLU A 38 -10.15 11.67 3.40
C GLU A 38 -11.58 11.19 3.67
N ARG A 39 -12.37 11.95 4.44
CA ARG A 39 -13.76 11.57 4.73
C ARG A 39 -14.53 11.38 3.41
N GLY A 40 -14.98 10.15 3.15
CA GLY A 40 -15.69 9.78 1.92
C GLY A 40 -14.80 9.32 0.76
N ARG A 41 -13.47 9.48 0.86
CA ARG A 41 -12.51 9.06 -0.19
C ARG A 41 -11.75 7.81 0.26
N ALA A 42 -11.88 6.73 -0.50
CA ALA A 42 -11.07 5.54 -0.27
C ALA A 42 -9.59 5.85 -0.54
N MET A 43 -8.68 5.15 0.16
CA MET A 43 -7.25 5.21 -0.19
C MET A 43 -7.05 4.76 -1.64
N GLN A 44 -6.25 5.51 -2.37
CA GLN A 44 -5.89 5.25 -3.76
C GLN A 44 -4.37 5.27 -3.89
N PRO A 45 -3.77 4.51 -4.82
CA PRO A 45 -2.35 4.61 -5.08
C PRO A 45 -2.00 5.95 -5.76
N THR A 46 -0.92 6.58 -5.32
CA THR A 46 -0.33 7.74 -6.00
C THR A 46 0.22 7.31 -7.37
N PRO A 47 0.54 8.26 -8.28
CA PRO A 47 1.24 7.91 -9.52
C PRO A 47 2.56 7.16 -9.28
N PHE A 48 3.28 7.51 -8.21
CA PHE A 48 4.48 6.78 -7.78
C PHE A 48 4.13 5.38 -7.26
N GLY A 49 3.11 5.26 -6.40
CA GLY A 49 2.63 3.97 -5.90
C GLY A 49 2.23 2.99 -6.99
N ARG A 50 1.62 3.48 -8.08
CA ARG A 50 1.30 2.65 -9.26
C ARG A 50 2.56 2.10 -9.95
N LYS A 51 3.60 2.92 -10.09
CA LYS A 51 4.89 2.48 -10.67
C LYS A 51 5.56 1.42 -9.82
N VAL A 52 5.58 1.63 -8.50
CA VAL A 52 6.16 0.67 -7.55
C VAL A 52 5.39 -0.65 -7.57
N ALA A 53 4.06 -0.62 -7.56
CA ALA A 53 3.23 -1.82 -7.67
C ALA A 53 3.53 -2.61 -8.96
N ALA A 54 3.62 -1.93 -10.11
CA ALA A 54 3.96 -2.57 -11.37
C ALA A 54 5.37 -3.20 -11.33
N ALA A 55 6.35 -2.53 -10.73
CA ALA A 55 7.70 -3.08 -10.58
C ALA A 55 7.72 -4.34 -9.69
N VAL A 56 6.96 -4.35 -8.59
CA VAL A 56 6.83 -5.52 -7.72
C VAL A 56 6.22 -6.71 -8.46
N GLU A 57 5.16 -6.49 -9.25
CA GLU A 57 4.55 -7.58 -10.04
C GLU A 57 5.52 -8.16 -11.07
N VAL A 58 6.37 -7.32 -11.70
CA VAL A 58 7.44 -7.79 -12.58
C VAL A 58 8.51 -8.59 -11.83
N LEU A 59 8.87 -8.19 -10.61
CA LEU A 59 9.82 -8.94 -9.78
C LEU A 59 9.25 -10.31 -9.37
N ARG A 60 7.95 -10.36 -9.05
CA ARG A 60 7.25 -11.59 -8.67
C ARG A 60 7.07 -12.59 -9.80
N SER A 61 6.93 -12.12 -11.05
CA SER A 61 6.79 -12.99 -12.22
C SER A 61 8.12 -13.57 -12.72
N ARG A 62 9.25 -13.09 -12.20
CA ARG A 62 10.61 -13.56 -12.54
C ARG A 62 11.19 -14.55 -11.52
N GLY A 63 10.48 -14.78 -10.41
CA GLY A 63 10.89 -15.67 -9.33
C GLY A 63 10.18 -17.01 -9.35
#